data_AF-A0AA90K863-F1
#
_entry.id   AF-A0AA90K863-F1
#
_cell.length_a   1.000
_cell.length_b   1.000
_cell.length_c   1.000
_cell.angle_alpha   90.00
_cell.angle_beta   90.00
_cell.angle_gamma   90.00
#
_symmetry.space_group_name_H-M   'P 1'
#
loop_
_entity.id
_entity.type
_entity.pdbx_description
1 polymer ?
#
loop_
_entity_poly.entity_id
_entity_poly.type
_entity_poly.pdbx_seq_one_letter_code
_entity_poly.pdbx_strand_id
1 'polypeptide(L)'
;MDHSKESLLVECGRILRRPEVEEVPPYLGEFTVEVTGEVEEYVARLRSLLSSAVELGATNDFEDDEVPVDDVPAWFLSVSKGGSGDIPEFARLGSEEFQRLPGSGVWSAQNWLFRFDPEDDSRGWEWWDLTRSGPSRVAVWVDCQAEDFFGCQELRWALYVAGGSKVDGPNLRRSDAWRTSVSHDSGQA
;
A
#
# COMPACT_ATOMS: atom_id res chain seq x y z
N MET A 1 -8.56 -10.35 10.79
CA MET A 1 -7.46 -9.38 10.96
C MET A 1 -7.83 -8.38 12.04
N ASP A 2 -6.86 -7.85 12.80
CA ASP A 2 -7.11 -6.85 13.86
C ASP A 2 -6.64 -5.47 13.38
N HIS A 3 -7.59 -4.60 13.06
CA HIS A 3 -7.33 -3.21 12.64
C HIS A 3 -7.59 -2.20 13.75
N SER A 4 -7.53 -2.63 15.02
CA SER A 4 -7.65 -1.72 16.15
C SER A 4 -6.67 -0.56 16.04
N LYS A 5 -7.00 0.56 16.70
CA LYS A 5 -6.12 1.75 16.74
C LYS A 5 -4.70 1.43 17.21
N GLU A 6 -4.55 0.48 18.13
CA GLU A 6 -3.23 0.00 18.58
C GLU A 6 -2.47 -0.73 17.47
N SER A 7 -3.14 -1.61 16.72
CA SER A 7 -2.57 -2.30 15.56
C SER A 7 -2.13 -1.32 14.47
N LEU A 8 -2.95 -0.31 14.17
CA LEU A 8 -2.63 0.75 13.21
C LEU A 8 -1.40 1.56 13.62
N LEU A 9 -1.20 1.85 14.90
CA LEU A 9 0.02 2.53 15.37
C LEU A 9 1.27 1.68 15.15
N VAL A 10 1.17 0.35 15.32
CA VAL A 10 2.26 -0.58 14.99
C VAL A 10 2.51 -0.61 13.47
N GLU A 11 1.45 -0.61 12.67
CA GLU A 11 1.52 -0.53 11.20
C GLU A 11 2.21 0.77 10.74
N CYS A 12 1.88 1.94 11.32
CA CYS A 12 2.59 3.20 11.08
C CYS A 12 4.09 3.08 11.34
N GLY A 13 4.47 2.42 12.44
CA GLY A 13 5.87 2.14 12.75
C GLY A 13 6.58 1.39 11.63
N ARG A 14 5.91 0.38 11.03
CA ARG A 14 6.42 -0.42 9.91
C ARG A 14 6.48 0.37 8.58
N ILE A 15 5.56 1.31 8.38
CA ILE A 15 5.57 2.21 7.21
C ILE A 15 6.70 3.23 7.31
N LEU A 16 7.10 3.66 8.49
CA LEU A 16 8.19 4.62 8.67
C LEU A 16 9.56 3.95 8.75
N ARG A 17 9.63 2.77 9.36
CA ARG A 17 10.87 2.02 9.58
C ARG A 17 10.67 0.55 9.23
N ARG A 18 11.66 -0.05 8.58
CA ARG A 18 11.69 -1.51 8.36
C ARG A 18 11.45 -2.26 9.69
N PRO A 19 10.54 -3.26 9.73
CA PRO A 19 10.32 -4.10 10.91
C PRO A 19 11.56 -4.92 11.29
N GLU A 20 11.59 -5.38 12.54
CA GLU A 20 12.65 -6.28 13.01
C GLU A 20 12.44 -7.71 12.45
N VAL A 21 13.54 -8.43 12.22
CA VAL A 21 13.51 -9.73 11.53
C VAL A 21 12.86 -10.81 12.40
N GLU A 22 12.94 -10.63 13.71
CA GLU A 22 12.43 -11.50 14.74
C GLU A 22 10.90 -11.42 14.89
N GLU A 23 10.30 -10.30 14.47
CA GLU A 23 8.86 -10.04 14.63
C GLU A 23 8.02 -10.55 13.45
N VAL A 24 8.66 -10.99 12.36
CA VAL A 24 7.95 -11.36 11.13
C VAL A 24 7.06 -12.60 11.30
N PRO A 25 5.79 -12.54 10.83
CA PRO A 25 4.92 -13.70 10.82
C PRO A 25 5.50 -14.83 9.95
N PRO A 26 5.04 -16.08 10.13
CA PRO A 26 5.54 -17.22 9.33
C PRO A 26 5.31 -17.05 7.82
N TYR A 27 4.24 -16.34 7.44
CA TYR A 27 3.88 -16.08 6.05
C TYR A 27 3.55 -14.59 5.83
N LEU A 28 3.81 -14.12 4.62
CA LEU A 28 3.49 -12.78 4.15
C LEU A 28 2.87 -12.86 2.76
N GLY A 29 1.96 -11.93 2.46
CA GLY A 29 1.53 -11.65 1.10
C GLY A 29 2.58 -10.80 0.38
N GLU A 30 3.04 -11.25 -0.78
CA GLU A 30 3.98 -10.52 -1.63
C GLU A 30 3.27 -9.97 -2.87
N PHE A 31 3.35 -8.66 -3.07
CA PHE A 31 3.08 -8.01 -4.34
C PHE A 31 4.41 -7.63 -5.00
N THR A 32 4.57 -7.99 -6.27
CA THR A 32 5.71 -7.53 -7.08
C THR A 32 5.25 -6.37 -7.93
N VAL A 33 5.91 -5.23 -7.80
CA VAL A 33 5.58 -4.01 -8.54
C VAL A 33 6.71 -3.64 -9.47
N GLU A 34 6.42 -3.55 -10.77
CA GLU A 34 7.27 -2.87 -11.73
C GLU A 34 6.94 -1.38 -11.69
N VAL A 35 7.96 -0.53 -11.56
CA VAL A 35 7.79 0.92 -11.41
C VAL A 35 8.25 1.66 -12.65
N THR A 36 7.55 2.74 -12.99
CA THR A 36 8.00 3.68 -14.01
C THR A 36 8.76 4.82 -13.34
N GLY A 37 10.00 5.05 -13.77
CA GLY A 37 10.89 6.07 -13.17
C GLY A 37 11.69 5.55 -11.99
N GLU A 38 12.06 6.45 -11.08
CA GLU A 38 12.95 6.15 -9.95
C GLU A 38 12.20 5.40 -8.84
N VAL A 39 12.80 4.30 -8.38
CA VAL A 39 12.23 3.43 -7.32
C VAL A 39 12.08 4.22 -6.02
N GLU A 40 13.04 5.05 -5.67
CA GLU A 40 13.07 5.83 -4.44
C GLU A 40 11.89 6.80 -4.37
N GLU A 41 11.57 7.46 -5.48
CA GLU A 41 10.41 8.33 -5.54
C GLU A 41 9.10 7.55 -5.41
N TYR A 42 9.01 6.38 -6.06
CA TYR A 42 7.86 5.49 -5.91
C TYR A 42 7.66 5.09 -4.44
N VAL A 43 8.75 4.67 -3.77
CA VAL A 43 8.72 4.26 -2.36
C VAL A 43 8.31 5.42 -1.47
N ALA A 44 8.86 6.62 -1.70
CA ALA A 44 8.52 7.81 -0.93
C ALA A 44 7.03 8.18 -1.11
N ARG A 45 6.51 8.14 -2.35
CA ARG A 45 5.09 8.39 -2.64
C ARG A 45 4.18 7.39 -1.94
N LEU A 46 4.50 6.10 -2.03
CA LEU A 46 3.69 5.03 -1.44
C LEU A 46 3.70 5.09 0.09
N ARG A 47 4.88 5.26 0.72
CA ARG A 47 4.99 5.40 2.18
C ARG A 47 4.24 6.65 2.66
N SER A 48 4.39 7.78 1.96
CA SER A 48 3.65 9.01 2.31
C SER A 48 2.13 8.80 2.26
N LEU A 49 1.60 8.15 1.23
CA LEU A 49 0.16 7.88 1.13
C LEU A 49 -0.32 6.94 2.25
N LEU A 50 0.39 5.83 2.48
CA LEU A 50 -0.01 4.85 3.48
C LEU A 50 0.11 5.41 4.90
N SER A 51 1.15 6.19 5.20
CA SER A 51 1.28 6.90 6.48
C SER A 51 0.06 7.76 6.76
N SER A 52 -0.35 8.63 5.82
CA SER A 52 -1.53 9.48 6.00
C SER A 52 -2.80 8.67 6.29
N ALA A 53 -2.98 7.53 5.62
CA ALA A 53 -4.17 6.69 5.76
C ALA A 53 -4.22 5.93 7.08
N VAL A 54 -3.09 5.30 7.47
CA VAL A 54 -3.00 4.54 8.72
C VAL A 54 -3.01 5.47 9.92
N GLU A 55 -2.37 6.64 9.84
CA GLU A 55 -2.44 7.66 10.89
C GLU A 55 -3.87 8.20 11.06
N LEU A 56 -4.60 8.42 9.97
CA LEU A 56 -6.01 8.79 10.00
C LEU A 56 -6.83 7.73 10.75
N GLY A 57 -6.69 6.46 10.37
CA GLY A 57 -7.31 5.29 11.03
C GLY A 57 -7.02 5.22 12.53
N ALA A 58 -5.76 5.47 12.91
CA ALA A 58 -5.31 5.41 14.30
C ALA A 58 -5.85 6.56 15.17
N THR A 59 -6.14 7.73 14.58
CA THR A 59 -6.37 8.97 15.33
C THR A 59 -7.79 9.53 15.23
N ASN A 60 -8.53 9.22 14.18
CA ASN A 60 -9.88 9.75 13.95
C ASN A 60 -10.96 8.70 14.26
N ASP A 61 -12.20 9.15 14.33
CA ASP A 61 -13.38 8.30 14.21
C ASP A 61 -13.94 8.43 12.78
N PHE A 62 -14.64 7.39 12.34
CA PHE A 62 -15.23 7.29 10.99
C PHE A 62 -16.76 7.36 11.09
N GLU A 63 -17.29 8.09 12.09
CA GLU A 63 -18.74 8.20 12.36
C GLU A 63 -19.45 9.11 11.35
N ASP A 64 -18.74 10.05 10.75
CA ASP A 64 -19.25 10.96 9.72
C ASP A 64 -19.19 10.32 8.32
N ASP A 65 -19.97 10.86 7.38
CA ASP A 65 -20.01 10.38 5.98
C ASP A 65 -18.67 10.64 5.22
N GLU A 66 -17.83 11.53 5.74
CA GLU A 66 -16.52 11.89 5.16
C GLU A 66 -15.46 12.01 6.25
N VAL A 67 -14.24 11.61 5.93
CA VAL A 67 -13.06 11.79 6.80
C VAL A 67 -12.13 12.89 6.29
N PRO A 68 -11.34 13.51 7.18
CA PRO A 68 -10.33 14.51 6.81
C PRO A 68 -9.37 14.02 5.72
N VAL A 69 -9.02 14.94 4.81
CA VAL A 69 -8.11 14.66 3.67
C VAL A 69 -6.90 15.59 3.62
N ASP A 70 -6.71 16.42 4.65
CA ASP A 70 -5.70 17.49 4.67
C ASP A 70 -4.27 16.94 4.54
N ASP A 71 -4.00 15.79 5.16
CA ASP A 71 -2.70 15.12 5.11
C ASP A 71 -2.56 14.12 3.95
N VAL A 72 -3.62 13.94 3.14
CA VAL A 72 -3.59 13.01 2.00
C VAL A 72 -2.86 13.69 0.84
N PRO A 73 -1.90 13.01 0.18
CA PRO A 73 -1.17 13.61 -0.91
C PRO A 73 -2.08 14.13 -2.03
N ALA A 74 -1.89 15.38 -2.44
CA ALA A 74 -2.73 16.05 -3.44
C ALA A 74 -2.82 15.29 -4.78
N TRP A 75 -1.75 14.57 -5.16
CA TRP A 75 -1.74 13.74 -6.36
C TRP A 75 -2.73 12.58 -6.26
N PHE A 76 -2.89 11.98 -5.06
CA PHE A 76 -3.82 10.90 -4.81
C PHE A 76 -5.26 11.41 -4.86
N LEU A 77 -5.53 12.55 -4.21
CA LEU A 77 -6.83 13.22 -4.27
C LEU A 77 -7.22 13.58 -5.71
N SER A 78 -6.25 13.96 -6.54
CA SER A 78 -6.48 14.33 -7.95
C SER A 78 -6.80 13.12 -8.81
N VAL A 79 -6.06 12.02 -8.70
CA VAL A 79 -6.32 10.81 -9.48
C VAL A 79 -7.62 10.12 -9.06
N SER A 80 -7.97 10.17 -7.78
CA SER A 80 -9.22 9.61 -7.24
C SER A 80 -10.48 10.40 -7.63
N LYS A 81 -10.36 11.57 -8.27
CA LYS A 81 -11.48 12.34 -8.83
C LYS A 81 -11.89 11.92 -10.25
N GLY A 82 -11.22 10.91 -10.84
CA GLY A 82 -11.64 10.34 -12.13
C GLY A 82 -11.37 11.22 -13.35
N GLY A 83 -10.27 11.99 -13.35
CA GLY A 83 -9.74 12.62 -14.57
C GLY A 83 -10.01 14.12 -14.75
N SER A 84 -10.47 14.83 -13.71
CA SER A 84 -10.56 16.29 -13.74
C SER A 84 -9.47 16.93 -12.86
N GLY A 85 -8.50 17.59 -13.50
CA GLY A 85 -7.41 18.30 -12.82
C GLY A 85 -6.02 18.01 -13.40
N ASP A 86 -5.01 18.67 -12.82
CA ASP A 86 -3.61 18.42 -13.13
C ASP A 86 -3.15 17.16 -12.36
N ILE A 87 -3.33 15.99 -12.99
CA ILE A 87 -2.93 14.70 -12.42
C ILE A 87 -1.50 14.41 -12.88
N PRO A 88 -0.55 14.21 -11.95
CA PRO A 88 0.81 13.82 -12.31
C PRO A 88 0.83 12.58 -13.19
N GLU A 89 1.72 12.55 -14.18
CA GLU A 89 1.74 11.51 -15.21
C GLU A 89 1.84 10.09 -14.62
N PHE A 90 2.66 9.89 -13.58
CA PHE A 90 2.80 8.58 -12.93
C PHE A 90 1.45 8.06 -12.37
N ALA A 91 0.65 8.93 -11.76
CA ALA A 91 -0.62 8.55 -11.15
C ALA A 91 -1.69 8.30 -12.21
N ARG A 92 -1.70 9.13 -13.27
CA ARG A 92 -2.58 8.94 -14.43
C ARG A 92 -2.31 7.60 -15.11
N LEU A 93 -1.05 7.31 -15.45
CA LEU A 93 -0.65 6.06 -16.11
C LEU A 93 -0.97 4.85 -15.22
N GLY A 94 -0.63 4.90 -13.93
CA GLY A 94 -0.98 3.84 -13.00
C GLY A 94 -2.49 3.60 -12.91
N SER A 95 -3.28 4.66 -12.83
CA SER A 95 -4.75 4.57 -12.84
C SER A 95 -5.30 3.92 -14.12
N GLU A 96 -4.74 4.26 -15.28
CA GLU A 96 -5.10 3.65 -16.56
C GLU A 96 -4.78 2.16 -16.60
N GLU A 97 -3.61 1.74 -16.11
CA GLU A 97 -3.23 0.33 -16.05
C GLU A 97 -4.09 -0.46 -15.05
N PHE A 98 -4.40 0.10 -13.88
CA PHE A 98 -5.31 -0.54 -12.92
C PHE A 98 -6.70 -0.77 -13.54
N GLN A 99 -7.25 0.23 -14.24
CA GLN A 99 -8.57 0.15 -14.87
C GLN A 99 -8.66 -0.85 -16.02
N ARG A 100 -7.53 -1.35 -16.54
CA ARG A 100 -7.53 -2.45 -17.53
C ARG A 100 -7.75 -3.82 -16.89
N LEU A 101 -7.63 -3.93 -15.56
CA LEU A 101 -7.87 -5.18 -14.85
C LEU A 101 -9.38 -5.52 -14.82
N PRO A 102 -9.76 -6.81 -14.95
CA PRO A 102 -11.16 -7.19 -14.83
C PRO A 102 -11.74 -6.86 -13.46
N GLY A 103 -12.90 -6.19 -13.44
CA GLY A 103 -13.60 -5.84 -12.20
C GLY A 103 -12.96 -4.69 -11.41
N SER A 104 -11.98 -3.99 -11.97
CA SER A 104 -11.41 -2.80 -11.36
C SER A 104 -12.17 -1.53 -11.78
N GLY A 105 -12.08 -0.51 -10.94
CA GLY A 105 -12.65 0.81 -11.17
C GLY A 105 -11.89 1.86 -10.38
N VAL A 106 -12.08 3.14 -10.72
CA VAL A 106 -11.46 4.23 -9.96
C VAL A 106 -11.94 4.19 -8.52
N TRP A 107 -11.01 4.25 -7.58
CA TRP A 107 -11.31 4.43 -6.17
C TRP A 107 -11.43 5.90 -5.85
N SER A 108 -12.60 6.34 -5.39
CA SER A 108 -12.73 7.65 -4.76
C SER A 108 -11.86 7.70 -3.50
N ALA A 109 -11.31 8.87 -3.18
CA ALA A 109 -10.41 9.02 -2.04
C ALA A 109 -11.09 8.63 -0.72
N GLN A 110 -12.35 9.05 -0.51
CA GLN A 110 -13.13 8.69 0.67
C GLN A 110 -13.29 7.17 0.80
N ASN A 111 -13.84 6.48 -0.21
CA ASN A 111 -13.99 5.01 -0.16
C ASN A 111 -12.67 4.28 0.11
N TRP A 112 -11.55 4.80 -0.40
CA TRP A 112 -10.24 4.24 -0.11
C TRP A 112 -9.79 4.49 1.34
N LEU A 113 -9.99 5.68 1.89
CA LEU A 113 -9.64 6.03 3.27
C LEU A 113 -10.48 5.26 4.29
N PHE A 114 -11.77 5.03 4.03
CA PHE A 114 -12.63 4.21 4.89
C PHE A 114 -12.14 2.75 5.03
N ARG A 115 -11.24 2.27 4.17
CA ARG A 115 -10.59 0.95 4.35
C ARG A 115 -9.64 0.89 5.55
N PHE A 116 -9.34 2.04 6.13
CA PHE A 116 -8.50 2.17 7.33
C PHE A 116 -9.34 2.49 8.58
N ASP A 117 -10.67 2.43 8.48
CA ASP A 117 -11.56 2.45 9.64
C ASP A 117 -11.30 1.19 10.50
N PRO A 118 -10.93 1.34 11.80
CA PRO A 118 -10.75 0.20 12.69
C PRO A 118 -11.95 -0.74 12.81
N GLU A 119 -13.16 -0.23 12.55
CA GLU A 119 -14.40 -1.01 12.62
C GLU A 119 -14.79 -1.63 11.27
N ASP A 120 -14.07 -1.34 10.18
CA ASP A 120 -14.25 -1.97 8.86
C ASP A 120 -13.29 -3.15 8.67
N ASP A 121 -13.85 -4.36 8.64
CA ASP A 121 -13.15 -5.63 8.47
C ASP A 121 -12.91 -6.03 7.00
N SER A 122 -13.14 -5.14 6.03
CA SER A 122 -12.93 -5.40 4.60
C SER A 122 -11.47 -5.37 4.14
N ARG A 123 -10.58 -4.67 4.87
CA ARG A 123 -9.14 -4.63 4.56
C ARG A 123 -8.50 -5.93 5.02
N GLY A 124 -8.08 -6.76 4.07
CA GLY A 124 -7.56 -8.10 4.35
C GLY A 124 -6.05 -8.16 4.61
N TRP A 125 -5.39 -7.03 4.83
CA TRP A 125 -3.94 -6.95 4.98
C TRP A 125 -3.50 -5.83 5.93
N GLU A 126 -2.33 -6.02 6.54
CA GLU A 126 -1.56 -4.99 7.24
C GLU A 126 -0.21 -4.80 6.59
N TRP A 127 0.28 -3.56 6.48
CA TRP A 127 1.60 -3.29 5.95
C TRP A 127 2.69 -4.04 6.74
N TRP A 128 3.59 -4.71 6.03
CA TRP A 128 4.79 -5.30 6.62
C TRP A 128 6.04 -4.52 6.25
N ASP A 129 6.43 -4.52 4.97
CA ASP A 129 7.65 -3.84 4.51
C ASP A 129 7.64 -3.63 2.99
N LEU A 130 8.63 -2.89 2.51
CA LEU A 130 8.97 -2.79 1.10
C LEU A 130 10.48 -3.00 0.92
N THR A 131 10.84 -3.88 0.00
CA THR A 131 12.24 -4.19 -0.37
C THR A 131 12.46 -4.01 -1.87
N ARG A 132 13.64 -3.55 -2.30
CA ARG A 132 13.97 -3.59 -3.73
C ARG A 132 14.20 -5.03 -4.19
N SER A 133 13.69 -5.36 -5.37
CA SER A 133 13.88 -6.67 -6.01
C SER A 133 14.52 -6.57 -7.40
N GLY A 134 14.88 -5.36 -7.82
CA GLY A 134 15.62 -5.05 -9.04
C GLY A 134 15.70 -3.54 -9.31
N PRO A 135 16.32 -3.12 -10.42
CA PRO A 135 16.52 -1.69 -10.75
C PRO A 135 15.23 -0.87 -10.87
N SER A 136 14.16 -1.50 -11.37
CA SER A 136 12.84 -0.87 -11.55
C SER A 136 11.74 -1.75 -10.96
N ARG A 137 12.06 -2.48 -9.88
CA ARG A 137 11.15 -3.44 -9.27
C ARG A 137 11.26 -3.44 -7.75
N VAL A 138 10.11 -3.44 -7.09
CA VAL A 138 10.00 -3.58 -5.64
C VAL A 138 9.10 -4.75 -5.28
N ALA A 139 9.35 -5.34 -4.13
CA ALA A 139 8.42 -6.25 -3.47
C ALA A 139 7.77 -5.52 -2.29
N VAL A 140 6.44 -5.51 -2.29
CA VAL A 140 5.61 -5.00 -1.19
C VAL A 140 5.10 -6.20 -0.41
N TRP A 141 5.35 -6.17 0.90
CA TRP A 141 5.05 -7.24 1.82
C TRP A 141 3.95 -6.79 2.75
N VAL A 142 2.96 -7.66 2.95
CA VAL A 142 1.86 -7.45 3.88
C VAL A 142 1.67 -8.67 4.76
N ASP A 143 1.25 -8.47 6.00
CA ASP A 143 0.67 -9.56 6.79
C ASP A 143 -0.78 -9.77 6.32
N CYS A 144 -1.07 -10.99 5.87
CA CYS A 144 -2.39 -11.43 5.44
C CYS A 144 -2.93 -12.57 6.32
N GLN A 145 -2.37 -12.75 7.52
CA GLN A 145 -2.72 -13.82 8.48
C GLN A 145 -2.65 -15.24 7.86
N ALA A 146 -1.70 -15.44 6.94
CA ALA A 146 -1.51 -16.66 6.17
C ALA A 146 -2.66 -17.03 5.21
N GLU A 147 -3.56 -16.10 4.89
CA GLU A 147 -4.60 -16.29 3.88
C GLU A 147 -4.02 -16.10 2.47
N ASP A 148 -4.38 -16.99 1.55
CA ASP A 148 -4.01 -16.93 0.13
C ASP A 148 -5.00 -16.14 -0.72
N PHE A 149 -6.16 -15.78 -0.15
CA PHE A 149 -7.16 -14.89 -0.75
C PHE A 149 -7.70 -13.91 0.29
N PHE A 150 -7.48 -12.62 0.08
CA PHE A 150 -7.90 -11.54 0.98
C PHE A 150 -8.23 -10.25 0.21
N GLY A 151 -9.05 -9.39 0.80
CA GLY A 151 -9.39 -8.07 0.23
C GLY A 151 -8.13 -7.20 0.10
N CYS A 152 -7.77 -6.81 -1.12
CA CYS A 152 -6.53 -6.06 -1.40
C CYS A 152 -6.62 -5.14 -2.63
N GLN A 153 -7.83 -4.85 -3.11
CA GLN A 153 -8.00 -4.07 -4.35
C GLN A 153 -7.65 -2.60 -4.16
N GLU A 154 -7.95 -2.07 -2.99
CA GLU A 154 -7.53 -0.76 -2.49
C GLU A 154 -6.00 -0.64 -2.39
N LEU A 155 -5.30 -1.70 -1.94
CA LEU A 155 -3.83 -1.72 -1.97
C LEU A 155 -3.32 -1.72 -3.41
N ARG A 156 -3.86 -2.58 -4.27
CA ARG A 156 -3.47 -2.58 -5.69
C ARG A 156 -3.66 -1.22 -6.34
N TRP A 157 -4.80 -0.57 -6.09
CA TRP A 157 -5.03 0.79 -6.56
C TRP A 157 -3.89 1.71 -6.14
N ALA A 158 -3.55 1.76 -4.84
CA ALA A 158 -2.46 2.58 -4.31
C ALA A 158 -1.10 2.24 -4.96
N LEU A 159 -0.78 0.95 -5.14
CA LEU A 159 0.45 0.50 -5.80
C LEU A 159 0.54 0.99 -7.26
N TYR A 160 -0.57 0.92 -8.01
CA TYR A 160 -0.60 1.45 -9.37
C TYR A 160 -0.47 2.97 -9.38
N VAL A 161 -1.32 3.71 -8.64
CA VAL A 161 -1.33 5.18 -8.72
C VAL A 161 -0.11 5.85 -8.09
N ALA A 162 0.66 5.15 -7.26
CA ALA A 162 1.96 5.62 -6.79
C ALA A 162 3.07 5.60 -7.88
N GLY A 163 2.79 4.99 -9.05
CA GLY A 163 3.69 4.89 -10.20
C GLY A 163 4.04 3.45 -10.61
N GLY A 164 3.28 2.46 -10.16
CA GLY A 164 3.40 1.08 -10.61
C GLY A 164 2.85 0.93 -12.02
N SER A 165 3.64 0.37 -12.94
CA SER A 165 3.20 0.01 -14.29
C SER A 165 2.61 -1.40 -14.36
N LYS A 166 2.99 -2.26 -13.41
CA LYS A 166 2.47 -3.63 -13.30
C LYS A 166 2.54 -4.08 -11.85
N VAL A 167 1.45 -4.67 -11.36
CA VAL A 167 1.37 -5.25 -10.01
C VAL A 167 0.94 -6.71 -10.11
N ASP A 168 1.88 -7.62 -9.83
CA ASP A 168 1.64 -9.07 -9.71
C ASP A 168 1.45 -9.46 -8.24
N GLY A 169 0.75 -10.58 -7.98
CA GLY A 169 0.41 -11.05 -6.63
C GLY A 169 -1.05 -10.73 -6.25
N PRO A 170 -1.43 -10.79 -4.96
CA PRO A 170 -0.58 -11.25 -3.87
C PRO A 170 -0.20 -12.72 -4.06
N ASN A 171 1.03 -13.07 -3.70
CA ASN A 171 1.47 -14.46 -3.57
C ASN A 171 1.81 -14.72 -2.10
N LEU A 172 1.26 -15.79 -1.52
CA LEU A 172 1.62 -16.18 -0.16
C LEU A 172 3.05 -16.74 -0.14
N ARG A 173 3.93 -16.14 0.66
CA ARG A 173 5.34 -16.49 0.80
C ARG A 173 5.70 -16.80 2.24
N ARG A 174 6.67 -17.68 2.44
CA ARG A 174 7.32 -17.84 3.77
C ARG A 174 8.18 -16.62 4.06
N SER A 175 8.28 -16.24 5.34
CA SER A 175 9.06 -15.07 5.75
C SER A 175 10.54 -15.13 5.40
N ASP A 176 11.11 -16.31 5.16
CA ASP A 176 12.48 -16.45 4.68
C ASP A 176 12.74 -15.73 3.34
N ALA A 177 11.71 -15.60 2.49
CA ALA A 177 11.80 -14.83 1.25
C ALA A 177 12.02 -13.34 1.54
N TRP A 178 11.22 -12.77 2.45
CA TRP A 178 11.39 -11.38 2.90
C TRP A 178 12.75 -11.17 3.59
N ARG A 179 13.16 -12.05 4.50
CA ARG A 179 14.47 -11.97 5.17
C ARG A 179 15.63 -11.94 4.17
N THR A 180 15.52 -12.76 3.11
CA THR A 180 16.49 -12.79 2.02
C THR A 180 16.50 -11.47 1.25
N SER A 181 15.33 -10.90 0.95
CA SER A 181 15.22 -9.61 0.25
C SER A 181 15.80 -8.45 1.05
N VAL A 182 15.53 -8.38 2.36
CA VAL A 182 16.11 -7.37 3.27
C VAL A 182 17.64 -7.39 3.22
N SER A 183 18.22 -8.59 3.22
CA SER A 183 19.68 -8.78 3.18
C SER A 183 20.30 -8.28 1.87
N HIS A 184 19.62 -8.48 0.73
CA HIS A 184 20.09 -7.99 -0.58
C HIS A 184 19.93 -6.48 -0.72
N ASP A 185 18.83 -5.92 -0.23
CA ASP A 185 18.52 -4.50 -0.29
C ASP A 185 19.53 -3.67 0.52
N SER A 186 19.92 -4.17 1.69
CA SER A 186 20.92 -3.53 2.56
C SER A 186 22.35 -3.56 1.99
N GLY A 187 22.61 -4.42 0.99
CA GLY A 187 23.90 -4.55 0.32
C GLY A 187 24.04 -3.72 -0.97
N GLN A 188 22.98 -3.03 -1.39
CA GLN A 188 22.97 -2.18 -2.61
C GLN A 188 22.83 -0.68 -2.30
N ALA A 189 22.76 -0.30 -1.02
CA ALA A 189 22.70 1.09 -0.56
C ALA A 189 24.10 1.72 -0.41
#